data_AF-A0A847QEP8-F1
#
_entry.id   AF-A0A847QEP8-F1
#
_cell.length_a   1.000
_cell.length_b   1.000
_cell.length_c   1.000
_cell.angle_alpha   90.00
_cell.angle_beta   90.00
_cell.angle_gamma   90.00
#
_symmetry.space_group_name_H-M   'P 1'
#
loop_
_entity.id
_entity.type
_entity.pdbx_description
1 polymer ?
#
loop_
_entity_poly.entity_id
_entity_poly.type
_entity_poly.pdbx_seq_one_letter_code
_entity_poly.pdbx_strand_id
1 'polypeptide(L)'
;EKEIIKNIHFETKAESKYISVACASIIARYAFLKKWEEMENKYNFKFTKGASSKVDNDGVNFIKQFGEEQLKNVAKLHFKNTEKIKSIINQQP
;
A
#
# COMPACT_ATOMS: atom_id res chain seq x y z
N GLU A 1 -6.13 -31.53 11.44
CA GLU A 1 -7.39 -30.77 11.30
C GLU A 1 -7.09 -29.27 11.29
N LYS A 2 -7.99 -28.42 10.81
CA LYS A 2 -7.84 -26.96 10.87
C LYS A 2 -8.30 -26.46 12.25
N GLU A 3 -7.50 -25.60 12.88
CA GLU A 3 -7.86 -24.94 14.13
C GLU A 3 -9.09 -24.03 13.94
N ILE A 4 -10.12 -24.21 14.77
CA ILE A 4 -11.35 -23.41 14.72
C ILE A 4 -11.33 -22.39 15.85
N ILE A 5 -11.21 -21.11 15.51
CA ILE A 5 -11.32 -20.01 16.46
C ILE A 5 -12.81 -19.71 16.72
N LYS A 6 -13.23 -19.83 17.98
CA LYS A 6 -14.60 -19.55 18.43
C LYS A 6 -14.68 -18.15 19.07
N ASN A 7 -15.90 -17.66 19.31
CA ASN A 7 -16.18 -16.38 20.00
C ASN A 7 -15.66 -15.13 19.27
N ILE A 8 -15.84 -15.09 17.94
CA ILE A 8 -15.53 -13.90 17.13
C ILE A 8 -16.74 -12.96 17.13
N HIS A 9 -16.52 -11.70 17.48
CA HIS A 9 -17.53 -10.64 17.43
C HIS A 9 -17.14 -9.58 16.40
N PHE A 10 -18.06 -9.23 15.52
CA PHE A 10 -17.83 -8.24 14.45
C PHE A 10 -18.57 -6.95 14.77
N GLU A 11 -17.85 -5.84 14.74
CA GLU A 11 -18.42 -4.54 15.10
C GLU A 11 -17.71 -3.38 14.40
N THR A 12 -18.46 -2.34 14.05
CA THR A 12 -17.92 -1.13 13.42
C THR A 12 -17.39 -0.15 14.48
N LYS A 13 -16.32 0.57 14.11
CA LYS A 13 -15.59 1.52 14.98
C LYS A 13 -15.16 0.89 16.31
N ALA A 14 -14.74 -0.36 16.26
CA ALA A 14 -14.37 -1.16 17.42
C ALA A 14 -13.18 -0.56 18.19
N GLU A 15 -12.33 0.21 17.53
CA GLU A 15 -11.22 0.96 18.14
C GLU A 15 -11.67 1.98 19.19
N SER A 16 -12.89 2.53 19.07
CA SER A 16 -13.47 3.45 20.08
C SER A 16 -14.11 2.71 21.25
N LYS A 17 -14.33 1.39 21.12
CA LYS A 17 -15.07 0.57 22.09
C LYS A 17 -14.17 -0.36 22.88
N TYR A 18 -13.09 -0.85 22.26
CA TYR A 18 -12.20 -1.85 22.82
C TYR A 18 -10.75 -1.40 22.71
N ILE A 19 -10.08 -1.23 23.86
CA ILE A 19 -8.68 -0.80 23.91
C ILE A 19 -7.75 -1.77 23.18
N SER A 20 -8.04 -3.07 23.22
CA SER A 20 -7.28 -4.09 22.49
C SER A 20 -7.29 -3.85 20.97
N VAL A 21 -8.43 -3.40 20.42
CA VAL A 21 -8.55 -3.06 19.00
C VAL A 21 -7.81 -1.77 18.68
N ALA A 22 -7.88 -0.76 19.55
CA ALA A 22 -7.09 0.46 19.40
C ALA A 22 -5.58 0.18 19.40
N CYS A 23 -5.10 -0.64 20.34
CA CYS A 23 -3.70 -1.09 20.40
C CYS A 23 -3.30 -1.86 19.13
N ALA A 24 -4.13 -2.78 18.66
CA ALA A 24 -3.88 -3.51 17.41
C ALA A 24 -3.77 -2.57 16.19
N SER A 25 -4.63 -1.55 16.11
CA SER A 25 -4.58 -0.53 15.06
C SER A 25 -3.27 0.27 15.09
N ILE A 26 -2.79 0.66 16.28
CA ILE A 26 -1.50 1.35 16.44
C ILE A 26 -0.34 0.46 15.98
N ILE A 27 -0.31 -0.80 16.42
CA ILE A 27 0.74 -1.76 16.04
C ILE A 27 0.75 -1.97 14.52
N ALA A 28 -0.42 -2.15 13.90
CA ALA A 28 -0.53 -2.31 12.45
C ALA A 28 -0.02 -1.07 11.69
N ARG A 29 -0.34 0.13 12.15
CA ARG A 29 0.15 1.39 11.55
C ARG A 29 1.66 1.54 11.69
N TYR A 30 2.22 1.19 12.86
CA TYR A 30 3.67 1.18 13.06
C TYR A 30 4.37 0.20 12.12
N ALA A 31 3.87 -1.05 12.03
CA ALA A 31 4.40 -2.06 11.13
C ALA A 31 4.31 -1.62 9.66
N PHE A 32 3.21 -0.98 9.26
CA PHE A 32 3.06 -0.39 7.93
C PHE A 32 4.13 0.65 7.64
N LEU A 33 4.38 1.60 8.56
CA LEU A 33 5.40 2.63 8.39
C LEU A 33 6.81 2.02 8.30
N LYS A 34 7.11 1.00 9.09
CA LYS A 34 8.40 0.29 9.02
C LYS A 34 8.60 -0.41 7.69
N LYS A 35 7.58 -1.13 7.19
CA LYS A 35 7.65 -1.77 5.87
C LYS A 35 7.71 -0.77 4.72
N TRP A 36 7.05 0.38 4.87
CA TRP A 36 7.15 1.47 3.91
C TRP A 36 8.58 2.03 3.84
N GLU A 37 9.21 2.29 4.98
CA GLU A 37 10.61 2.74 5.08
C GLU A 37 11.58 1.73 4.46
N GLU A 38 11.43 0.44 4.78
CA GLU A 38 12.24 -0.63 4.16
C GLU A 38 12.10 -0.66 2.62
N MET A 39 10.88 -0.48 2.11
CA MET A 39 10.61 -0.44 0.67
C MET A 39 11.23 0.79 0.00
N GLU A 40 11.10 1.98 0.62
CA GLU A 40 11.73 3.21 0.13
C GLU A 40 13.26 3.07 0.10
N ASN A 41 13.86 2.48 1.13
CA ASN A 41 15.30 2.25 1.20
C ASN A 41 15.78 1.24 0.15
N LYS A 42 15.04 0.16 -0.07
CA LYS A 42 15.37 -0.87 -1.09
C LYS A 42 15.47 -0.28 -2.49
N TYR A 43 14.56 0.61 -2.86
CA TYR A 43 14.53 1.24 -4.18
C TYR A 43 15.22 2.60 -4.22
N ASN A 44 15.68 3.12 -3.07
CA ASN A 44 16.11 4.50 -2.93
C ASN A 44 15.13 5.50 -3.58
N PHE A 45 13.83 5.28 -3.35
CA PHE A 45 12.73 5.99 -3.99
C PHE A 45 11.68 6.36 -2.95
N LYS A 46 11.16 7.59 -2.98
CA LYS A 46 10.12 8.05 -2.05
C LYS A 46 8.74 7.85 -2.64
N PHE A 47 7.84 7.27 -1.84
CA PHE A 47 6.47 7.00 -2.28
C PHE A 47 5.47 7.86 -1.52
N THR A 48 4.56 8.51 -2.25
CA THR A 48 3.39 9.16 -1.67
C THR A 48 2.40 8.11 -1.20
N LYS A 49 1.89 8.26 0.04
CA LYS A 49 0.86 7.37 0.60
C LYS A 49 -0.52 7.76 0.06
N GLY A 50 -1.39 6.77 -0.14
CA GLY A 50 -2.76 6.96 -0.64
C GLY A 50 -2.90 6.51 -2.09
N ALA A 51 -3.78 7.18 -2.85
CA ALA A 51 -4.08 6.84 -4.24
C ALA A 51 -4.38 8.06 -5.12
N SER A 52 -3.84 9.23 -4.74
CA SER A 52 -4.05 10.50 -5.46
C SER A 52 -3.25 10.56 -6.76
N SER A 53 -3.43 11.63 -7.55
CA SER A 53 -2.64 11.88 -8.77
C SER A 53 -1.13 11.96 -8.51
N LYS A 54 -0.71 12.33 -7.30
CA LYS A 54 0.70 12.28 -6.90
C LYS A 54 1.26 10.85 -6.93
N VAL A 55 0.44 9.87 -6.53
CA VAL A 55 0.80 8.44 -6.58
C VAL A 55 0.90 7.95 -8.02
N ASP A 56 0.03 8.45 -8.92
CA ASP A 56 0.13 8.16 -10.35
C ASP A 56 1.49 8.65 -10.91
N ASN A 57 1.91 9.88 -10.57
CA ASN A 57 3.21 10.42 -10.96
C ASN A 57 4.40 9.63 -10.37
N ASP A 58 4.32 9.24 -9.09
CA ASP A 58 5.33 8.39 -8.46
C ASP A 58 5.46 7.06 -9.20
N GLY A 59 4.34 6.44 -9.59
CA GLY A 59 4.31 5.22 -10.38
C GLY A 59 4.95 5.36 -11.76
N VAL A 60 4.66 6.46 -12.48
CA VAL A 60 5.32 6.76 -13.77
C VAL A 60 6.82 6.89 -13.59
N ASN A 61 7.28 7.66 -12.60
CA ASN A 61 8.69 7.86 -12.32
C ASN A 61 9.39 6.55 -11.90
N PHE A 62 8.71 5.74 -11.09
CA PHE A 62 9.22 4.44 -10.66
C PHE A 62 9.40 3.49 -11.84
N ILE A 63 8.43 3.41 -12.77
CA ILE A 63 8.54 2.57 -13.97
C ILE A 63 9.69 3.04 -14.87
N LYS A 64 9.87 4.35 -15.05
CA LYS A 64 11.00 4.89 -15.83
C LYS A 64 12.35 4.49 -15.24
N GLN A 65 12.46 4.40 -13.92
CA GLN A 65 13.72 4.11 -13.24
C GLN A 65 14.00 2.61 -13.09
N PHE A 66 12.97 1.78 -12.87
CA PHE A 66 13.13 0.37 -12.49
C PHE A 66 12.42 -0.63 -13.42
N GLY A 67 11.63 -0.15 -14.37
CA GLY A 67 10.82 -0.97 -15.28
C GLY A 67 9.45 -1.36 -14.71
N GLU A 68 8.51 -1.66 -15.60
CA GLU A 68 7.10 -1.97 -15.25
C GLU A 68 6.99 -3.22 -14.38
N GLU A 69 7.81 -4.24 -14.64
CA GLU A 69 7.83 -5.50 -13.88
C GLU A 69 8.08 -5.31 -12.39
N GLN A 70 8.77 -4.23 -11.98
CA GLN A 70 9.03 -3.95 -10.58
C GLN A 70 7.81 -3.41 -9.84
N LEU A 71 6.77 -2.93 -10.55
CA LEU A 71 5.58 -2.35 -9.95
C LEU A 71 4.83 -3.37 -9.07
N LYS A 72 4.88 -4.67 -9.42
CA LYS A 72 4.27 -5.76 -8.64
C LYS A 72 4.85 -5.91 -7.22
N ASN A 73 6.04 -5.37 -6.99
CA ASN A 73 6.72 -5.44 -5.69
C ASN A 73 6.36 -4.26 -4.77
N VAL A 74 5.79 -3.18 -5.31
CA VAL A 74 5.58 -1.92 -4.56
C VAL A 74 4.13 -1.42 -4.61
N ALA A 75 3.28 -1.98 -5.49
CA ALA A 75 1.92 -1.50 -5.70
C ALA A 75 0.88 -2.61 -5.82
N LYS A 76 -0.38 -2.24 -5.56
CA LYS A 76 -1.55 -3.08 -5.81
C LYS A 76 -1.99 -2.88 -7.26
N LEU A 77 -1.65 -3.82 -8.14
CA LEU A 77 -1.82 -3.65 -9.59
C LEU A 77 -3.28 -3.51 -10.04
N HIS A 78 -4.25 -4.03 -9.28
CA HIS A 78 -5.68 -3.93 -9.60
C HIS A 78 -6.31 -2.55 -9.28
N PHE A 79 -5.52 -1.58 -8.80
CA PHE A 79 -6.00 -0.23 -8.57
C PHE A 79 -6.06 0.56 -9.88
N LYS A 80 -7.03 1.47 -10.00
CA LYS A 80 -7.18 2.38 -11.16
C LYS A 80 -5.92 3.20 -11.45
N ASN A 81 -5.07 3.44 -10.45
CA ASN A 81 -3.77 4.09 -10.61
C ASN A 81 -2.90 3.40 -11.67
N THR A 82 -2.90 2.07 -11.73
CA THR A 82 -2.12 1.30 -12.71
C THR A 82 -2.51 1.62 -14.15
N GLU A 83 -3.83 1.70 -14.44
CA GLU A 83 -4.33 2.06 -15.77
C GLU A 83 -3.93 3.49 -16.17
N LYS A 84 -4.02 4.43 -15.21
CA LYS A 84 -3.61 5.82 -15.44
C LYS A 84 -2.13 5.93 -15.72
N ILE A 85 -1.28 5.23 -14.95
CA ILE A 85 0.17 5.20 -15.16
C ILE A 85 0.50 4.72 -16.57
N LYS A 86 -0.11 3.60 -17.02
CA LYS A 86 0.06 3.08 -18.39
C LYS A 86 -0.35 4.10 -19.44
N SER A 87 -1.48 4.77 -19.22
CA SER A 87 -1.99 5.81 -20.12
C SER A 87 -1.02 6.99 -20.24
N ILE A 88 -0.44 7.44 -19.12
CA ILE A 88 0.53 8.54 -19.08
C ILE A 88 1.84 8.15 -19.79
N ILE A 89 2.32 6.91 -19.61
CA ILE A 89 3.55 6.44 -20.25
C ILE A 89 3.37 6.31 -21.77
N ASN A 90 2.25 5.73 -22.22
CA ASN A 90 1.97 5.54 -23.65
C ASN A 90 1.74 6.86 -24.42
N GLN A 91 1.48 7.96 -23.72
CA GLN A 91 1.31 9.30 -24.30
C GLN A 91 2.63 10.10 -24.38
N GLN A 92 3.73 9.60 -23.81
CA GLN A 92 5.04 10.25 -23.94
C GLN A 92 5.72 9.76 -25.23
N PRO A 93 6.15 10.67 -26.12
CA PRO A 93 6.79 10.34 -27.39
C PRO A 93 8.15 9.66 -27.21
#